data_AF-A0A4Y7QFL8-F1
#
_entry.id   AF-A0A4Y7QFL8-F1
#
_cell.length_a   1.000
_cell.length_b   1.000
_cell.length_c   1.000
_cell.angle_alpha   90.00
_cell.angle_beta   90.00
_cell.angle_gamma   90.00
#
_symmetry.space_group_name_H-M   'P 1'
#
loop_
_entity.id
_entity.type
_entity.pdbx_description
1 polymer ?
#
loop_
_entity_poly.entity_id
_entity_poly.type
_entity_poly.pdbx_seq_one_letter_code
_entity_poly.pdbx_strand_id
1 'polypeptide(L)'
;MASVLPVIFILALVLGLMACAWIVTPKGPQQTLVRTSLMLTLACCYLMWMISYMAQLHPLICQCTALRPINPANLLPPSAPRVSIKG
;
A
#
# COMPACT_ATOMS: atom_id res chain seq x y z
N MET A 1 4.43 3.28 -14.62
CA MET A 1 3.42 2.56 -15.43
C MET A 1 2.38 1.98 -14.50
N ALA A 2 1.20 2.60 -14.47
CA ALA A 2 0.06 2.12 -13.69
C ALA A 2 -0.65 1.03 -14.51
N SER A 3 -0.90 -0.15 -13.94
CA SER A 3 -1.35 -1.31 -14.71
C SER A 3 -2.21 -2.25 -13.89
N VAL A 4 -3.28 -2.76 -14.49
CA VAL A 4 -4.21 -3.69 -13.82
C VAL A 4 -3.67 -5.14 -13.82
N LEU A 5 -2.67 -5.44 -14.66
CA LEU A 5 -2.01 -6.75 -14.77
C LEU A 5 -1.61 -7.39 -13.41
N PRO A 6 -0.86 -6.71 -12.49
CA PRO A 6 -0.55 -7.28 -11.17
C PRO A 6 -1.79 -7.61 -10.33
N VAL A 7 -2.89 -6.88 -10.50
CA VAL A 7 -4.15 -7.14 -9.78
C VAL A 7 -4.76 -8.46 -10.23
N ILE A 8 -4.85 -8.67 -11.55
CA ILE A 8 -5.38 -9.92 -12.13
C ILE A 8 -4.47 -11.12 -11.82
N PHE A 9 -3.15 -10.92 -11.84
CA PHE A 9 -2.19 -11.97 -11.49
C PHE A 9 -2.32 -12.42 -10.03
N ILE A 10 -2.41 -11.47 -9.09
CA ILE A 10 -2.55 -11.78 -7.65
C ILE A 10 -3.96 -12.32 -7.34
N LEU A 11 -5.00 -11.87 -8.05
CA LEU A 11 -6.33 -12.47 -7.97
C LEU A 11 -6.31 -13.95 -8.39
N ALA A 12 -5.67 -14.28 -9.53
CA ALA A 12 -5.54 -15.65 -9.99
C ALA A 12 -4.75 -16.53 -9.01
N LEU A 13 -3.67 -15.99 -8.41
CA LEU A 13 -2.92 -16.66 -7.36
C LEU A 13 -3.79 -16.97 -6.13
N VAL A 14 -4.57 -16.00 -5.65
CA VAL A 14 -5.45 -16.16 -4.48
C VAL A 14 -6.58 -17.14 -4.74
N LEU A 15 -7.19 -17.12 -5.93
CA LEU A 15 -8.19 -18.12 -6.34
C LEU A 15 -7.58 -19.54 -6.44
N GLY A 16 -6.33 -19.66 -6.90
CA GLY A 16 -5.57 -20.91 -6.87
C GLY A 16 -5.34 -21.41 -5.43
N LEU A 17 -4.91 -20.53 -4.52
CA LEU A 17 -4.73 -20.86 -3.11
C LEU A 17 -6.04 -21.26 -2.41
N MET A 18 -7.17 -20.63 -2.76
CA MET A 18 -8.50 -21.06 -2.33
C MET A 18 -8.82 -22.47 -2.82
N ALA A 19 -8.59 -22.78 -4.10
CA ALA A 19 -8.80 -24.13 -4.64
C ALA A 19 -7.91 -25.18 -3.92
N CYS A 20 -6.64 -24.86 -3.64
CA CYS A 20 -5.77 -25.73 -2.84
C CYS A 20 -6.28 -25.93 -1.41
N ALA A 21 -6.68 -24.86 -0.72
CA ALA A 21 -7.24 -24.95 0.64
C ALA A 21 -8.52 -25.80 0.70
N TRP A 22 -9.35 -25.76 -0.35
CA TRP A 22 -10.53 -26.62 -0.49
C TRP A 22 -10.20 -28.12 -0.55
N ILE A 23 -9.04 -28.48 -1.13
CA ILE A 23 -8.56 -29.87 -1.24
C ILE A 23 -7.83 -30.32 0.03
N VAL A 24 -7.02 -29.44 0.61
CA VAL A 24 -6.13 -29.75 1.76
C VAL A 24 -6.89 -29.87 3.08
N THR A 25 -8.07 -29.25 3.23
CA THR A 25 -8.82 -29.26 4.51
C THR A 25 -9.29 -30.69 4.89
N PRO A 26 -8.75 -31.31 5.95
CA PRO A 26 -9.08 -32.69 6.32
C PRO A 26 -10.52 -32.84 6.81
N LYS A 27 -11.09 -34.05 6.67
CA LYS A 27 -12.42 -34.38 7.17
C LYS A 27 -12.39 -34.48 8.70
N GLY A 28 -13.25 -33.73 9.38
CA GLY A 28 -13.33 -33.68 10.83
C GLY A 28 -14.52 -32.83 11.30
N PRO A 29 -14.88 -32.84 12.59
CA PRO A 29 -16.10 -32.21 13.09
C PRO A 29 -16.15 -30.69 12.82
N GLN A 30 -14.98 -30.03 12.82
CA GLN A 30 -14.85 -28.59 12.59
C GLN A 30 -14.49 -28.22 11.13
N GLN A 31 -14.58 -29.17 10.18
CA GLN A 31 -14.11 -28.99 8.79
C GLN A 31 -14.72 -27.75 8.11
N THR A 32 -16.00 -27.46 8.36
CA THR A 32 -16.66 -26.32 7.71
C THR A 32 -16.10 -24.97 8.18
N LEU A 33 -15.75 -24.82 9.47
CA LEU A 33 -15.19 -23.56 9.98
C LEU A 33 -13.75 -23.36 9.53
N VAL A 34 -12.94 -24.42 9.48
CA VAL A 34 -11.57 -24.35 8.94
C VAL A 34 -11.62 -23.97 7.46
N ARG A 35 -12.52 -24.61 6.69
CA ARG A 35 -12.74 -24.29 5.27
C ARG A 35 -13.18 -22.85 5.05
N THR A 36 -14.15 -22.33 5.80
CA THR A 36 -14.67 -20.96 5.57
C THR A 36 -13.74 -19.87 6.08
N SER A 37 -13.08 -20.07 7.24
CA SER A 37 -12.13 -19.08 7.78
C SER A 37 -10.92 -18.88 6.87
N LEU A 38 -10.34 -19.96 6.30
CA LEU A 38 -9.25 -19.85 5.34
C LEU A 38 -9.65 -19.05 4.08
N MET A 39 -10.86 -19.29 3.53
CA MET A 39 -11.37 -18.52 2.38
C MET A 39 -11.53 -17.05 2.73
N LEU A 40 -12.11 -16.74 3.90
CA LEU A 40 -12.38 -15.38 4.33
C LEU A 40 -11.08 -14.59 4.58
N THR A 41 -10.08 -15.21 5.20
CA THR A 41 -8.77 -14.59 5.43
C THR A 41 -8.04 -14.30 4.12
N LEU A 42 -8.05 -15.24 3.16
CA LEU A 42 -7.47 -15.04 1.83
C LEU A 42 -8.18 -13.91 1.07
N ALA A 43 -9.52 -13.87 1.09
CA ALA A 43 -10.31 -12.80 0.47
C ALA A 43 -10.02 -11.42 1.11
N CYS A 44 -9.99 -11.34 2.44
CA CYS A 44 -9.73 -10.11 3.17
C CYS A 44 -8.32 -9.56 2.89
N CYS A 45 -7.30 -10.43 2.90
CA CYS A 45 -5.92 -10.07 2.58
C CYS A 45 -5.79 -9.53 1.14
N TYR A 46 -6.43 -10.19 0.18
CA TYR A 46 -6.48 -9.72 -1.21
C TYR A 46 -7.16 -8.35 -1.33
N LEU A 47 -8.32 -8.15 -0.71
CA LEU A 47 -9.07 -6.88 -0.78
C LEU A 47 -8.28 -5.71 -0.18
N MET A 48 -7.64 -5.91 0.98
CA MET A 48 -6.79 -4.90 1.62
C MET A 48 -5.63 -4.46 0.71
N TRP A 49 -4.95 -5.44 0.09
CA TRP A 49 -3.88 -5.18 -0.88
C TRP A 49 -4.42 -4.48 -2.15
N MET A 50 -5.54 -4.93 -2.71
CA MET A 50 -6.13 -4.37 -3.93
C MET A 50 -6.57 -2.91 -3.74
N ILE A 51 -7.23 -2.60 -2.62
CA ILE A 51 -7.73 -1.25 -2.31
C ILE A 51 -6.56 -0.28 -2.11
N SER A 52 -5.52 -0.69 -1.37
CA SER A 52 -4.33 0.14 -1.16
C SER A 52 -3.51 0.36 -2.43
N TYR A 53 -3.49 -0.61 -3.36
CA TYR A 53 -2.91 -0.43 -4.70
C TYR A 53 -3.74 0.53 -5.58
N MET A 54 -5.08 0.42 -5.60
CA MET A 54 -5.95 1.34 -6.34
C MET A 54 -5.80 2.81 -5.87
N ALA A 55 -5.68 3.03 -4.55
CA ALA A 55 -5.54 4.37 -3.98
C ALA A 55 -4.28 5.14 -4.45
N GLN A 56 -3.25 4.42 -4.89
CA GLN A 56 -1.99 5.00 -5.39
C GLN A 56 -1.93 5.12 -6.92
N LEU A 57 -2.91 4.56 -7.63
CA LEU A 57 -2.88 4.36 -9.08
C LEU A 57 -3.14 5.67 -9.86
N HIS A 58 -3.91 6.58 -9.26
CA HIS A 58 -4.18 7.94 -9.74
C HIS A 58 -4.07 8.94 -8.57
N PRO A 59 -2.84 9.32 -8.15
CA PRO A 59 -2.64 10.09 -6.92
C PRO A 59 -3.06 11.55 -7.07
N LEU A 60 -4.17 11.92 -6.41
CA LEU A 60 -4.62 13.32 -6.29
C LEU A 60 -3.78 14.14 -5.29
N ILE A 61 -3.05 13.45 -4.41
CA ILE A 61 -2.22 14.06 -3.36
C ILE A 61 -0.76 13.76 -3.69
N CYS A 62 -0.05 14.74 -4.22
CA CYS A 62 1.40 14.66 -4.33
C CYS A 62 2.03 14.79 -2.95
N GLN A 63 3.09 14.03 -2.69
CA GLN A 63 3.94 14.21 -1.52
C GLN A 63 4.64 15.58 -1.62
N CYS A 64 4.04 16.59 -1.00
CA CYS A 64 4.67 17.90 -0.83
C CYS A 64 5.80 17.74 0.19
N THR A 65 6.97 17.33 -0.31
CA THR A 65 8.19 17.26 0.49
C THR A 65 8.44 18.63 1.08
N ALA A 66 8.16 18.76 2.38
CA ALA A 66 8.47 19.95 3.15
C ALA A 66 9.99 20.05 3.32
N LEU A 67 10.65 20.44 2.22
CA LEU A 67 11.82 21.29 2.26
C LEU A 67 11.42 22.52 3.09
N ARG A 68 11.51 22.42 4.42
CA ARG A 68 11.53 23.61 5.27
C ARG A 68 12.71 24.42 4.74
N PRO A 69 12.51 25.57 4.09
CA PRO A 69 13.64 26.37 3.66
C PRO A 69 14.38 26.71 4.94
N ILE A 70 15.59 26.17 5.09
CA ILE A 70 16.37 26.32 6.31
C ILE A 70 16.76 27.79 6.33
N ASN A 71 15.94 28.61 7.01
CA ASN A 71 16.03 30.06 6.92
C ASN A 71 17.46 30.46 7.34
N PRO A 72 18.30 30.98 6.44
CA PRO A 72 19.68 31.27 6.79
C PRO A 72 19.75 32.31 7.92
N ALA A 73 18.76 33.21 8.02
CA ALA A 73 18.63 34.16 9.12
C ALA A 73 18.20 33.53 10.48
N ASN A 74 18.09 32.20 10.59
CA ASN A 74 17.99 31.46 11.86
C ASN A 74 19.23 30.60 12.14
N LEU A 75 20.19 30.52 11.21
CA LEU A 75 21.49 29.84 11.38
C LEU A 75 22.67 30.84 11.44
N LEU A 76 22.43 32.09 11.08
CA LEU A 76 23.41 33.15 10.95
C LEU A 76 23.24 34.14 12.11
N PRO A 77 24.32 34.58 12.79
CA PRO A 77 24.23 35.51 13.92
C PRO A 77 23.66 36.87 13.49
N PRO A 78 23.00 37.62 14.41
CA PRO A 78 22.17 38.78 14.07
C PRO A 78 22.93 40.00 13.51
N SER A 79 24.26 39.93 13.39
CA SER A 79 25.13 40.97 12.83
C SER A 79 25.44 40.82 11.34
N ALA A 80 25.01 39.74 10.68
CA ALA A 80 25.41 39.46 9.30
C ALA A 80 24.61 40.29 8.25
N PRO A 81 25.27 40.85 7.22
CA PRO A 81 24.62 41.74 6.24
C PRO A 81 23.66 40.98 5.31
N ARG A 82 22.48 41.57 5.08
CA ARG A 82 21.45 41.06 4.17
C ARG A 82 21.85 41.27 2.71
N VAL A 83 22.65 40.36 2.16
CA VAL A 83 22.93 40.29 0.72
C VAL A 83 21.63 39.99 -0.04
N SER A 84 21.16 40.96 -0.83
CA SER A 84 19.93 40.84 -1.61
C SER A 84 20.23 40.20 -2.97
N ILE A 85 20.04 38.89 -3.08
CA ILE A 85 20.03 38.22 -4.38
C ILE A 85 18.71 38.56 -5.07
N LYS A 86 18.80 39.38 -6.11
CA LYS A 86 17.70 39.65 -7.05
C LYS A 86 17.78 38.58 -8.15
N GLY A 87 16.64 37.94 -8.44
CA GLY A 87 16.53 36.88 -9.46
C GLY A 87 16.50 37.40 -10.88
#